data_AF-A0A656GI36-F1
#
_entry.id   AF-A0A656GI36-F1
#
_cell.length_a   1.000
_cell.length_b   1.000
_cell.length_c   1.000
_cell.angle_alpha   90.00
_cell.angle_beta   90.00
_cell.angle_gamma   90.00
#
_symmetry.space_group_name_H-M   'P 1'
#
loop_
_entity.id
_entity.type
_entity.pdbx_description
1 polymer ?
#
loop_
_entity_poly.entity_id
_entity_poly.type
_entity_poly.pdbx_seq_one_letter_code
_entity_poly.pdbx_strand_id
1 'polypeptide(L)'
;RHLPFFRRLLSRLMGRGLTALGSQHTPSWFQGHADGYLNGHIEGVREGYADGYLDGEEAARQVLVINDTRPVRHRGPRVDDHLFDDWRLALTPELKKRIKADVAEKLPAHAQPSTAQWKMIFSDTPSTYVIAGAGAGKSTSLVLRILLLHHYLGFELNAMTVVTFTRESRKDFIGKLIEVMALWGHVTGQKQARDLVRTFHSRILPLVRSLPGFEQLRAFENLSSQSSGLEEADSNPFDLRINDAQRQQLNLCYRDLYAGNERFREVMAPLYRHALQLKELDRDHPDVQKRVAVTELSSKRDEEWCDTVEDLWIRAGAWPIKGIEPMRQAVEVNGFSFCFHGYIAELDAWVVLGLDASEDQQLKRPGAKLPVWAEGVIKRTLFQAFCSKPLIWLDNYQSASKLLQSLAGDAVAGPGFDYRVKGELGAAPLLDCFVTAASFIENLGLDVPNAVSEMSFASDDPDRFFFEALSLFLKAF
;
A
#
# COMPACT_ATOMS: atom_id res chain seq x y z
N ARG A 1 46.51 94.62 -13.54
CA ARG A 1 47.84 94.45 -14.20
C ARG A 1 48.94 94.94 -13.26
N HIS A 2 49.73 94.04 -12.69
CA HIS A 2 50.71 94.35 -11.66
C HIS A 2 51.94 95.09 -12.24
N LEU A 3 52.25 96.28 -11.69
CA LEU A 3 53.45 97.04 -12.07
C LEU A 3 54.73 96.22 -11.82
N PRO A 4 55.71 96.25 -12.76
CA PRO A 4 57.00 95.56 -12.62
C PRO A 4 57.73 95.96 -11.34
N PHE A 5 58.47 95.02 -10.74
CA PHE A 5 59.11 95.18 -9.43
C PHE A 5 59.95 96.46 -9.33
N PHE A 6 60.73 96.79 -10.36
CA PHE A 6 61.56 98.00 -10.42
C PHE A 6 60.73 99.29 -10.32
N ARG A 7 59.56 99.34 -10.98
CA ARG A 7 58.66 100.49 -10.92
C ARG A 7 58.03 100.63 -9.53
N ARG A 8 57.70 99.52 -8.86
CA ARG A 8 57.21 99.56 -7.47
C ARG A 8 58.26 100.07 -6.50
N LEU A 9 59.51 99.63 -6.67
CA LEU A 9 60.60 100.06 -5.81
C LEU A 9 60.89 101.55 -6.01
N LEU A 10 60.94 102.02 -7.26
CA LEU A 10 61.11 103.44 -7.57
C LEU A 10 59.96 104.28 -7.01
N SER A 11 58.71 103.84 -7.16
CA SER A 11 57.54 104.53 -6.58
C SER A 11 57.57 104.56 -5.05
N ARG A 12 58.09 103.50 -4.39
CA ARG A 12 58.24 103.48 -2.93
C ARG A 12 59.35 104.42 -2.47
N LEU A 13 60.45 104.51 -3.22
CA LEU A 13 61.55 105.45 -2.92
C LEU A 13 61.13 106.90 -3.14
N MET A 14 60.49 107.21 -4.27
CA MET A 14 59.92 108.55 -4.52
C MET A 14 58.84 108.89 -3.50
N GLY A 15 57.95 107.94 -3.19
CA GLY A 15 56.92 108.10 -2.17
C GLY A 15 57.52 108.46 -0.81
N ARG A 16 58.53 107.71 -0.34
CA ARG A 16 59.24 108.01 0.91
C ARG A 16 59.97 109.36 0.87
N GLY A 17 60.59 109.72 -0.26
CA GLY A 17 61.25 111.02 -0.43
C GLY A 17 60.28 112.19 -0.38
N LEU A 18 59.12 112.08 -1.05
CA LEU A 18 58.06 113.10 -1.04
C LEU A 18 57.39 113.23 0.34
N THR A 19 57.24 112.12 1.09
CA THR A 19 56.81 112.15 2.50
C THR A 19 57.81 112.89 3.38
N ALA A 20 59.11 112.61 3.22
CA ALA A 20 60.17 113.23 4.01
C ALA A 20 60.30 114.74 3.74
N LEU A 21 59.98 115.17 2.52
CA LEU A 21 59.95 116.59 2.11
C LEU A 21 58.65 117.31 2.52
N GLY A 22 57.73 116.65 3.23
CA GLY A 22 56.46 117.26 3.66
C GLY A 22 55.50 117.60 2.52
N SER A 23 55.77 117.14 1.30
CA SER A 23 55.03 117.47 0.07
C SER A 23 53.76 116.64 -0.15
N GLN A 24 53.18 116.09 0.91
CA GLN A 24 51.96 115.29 0.81
C GLN A 24 50.72 116.17 0.93
N HIS A 25 49.93 116.24 -0.14
CA HIS A 25 48.58 116.79 -0.08
C HIS A 25 47.68 115.82 0.68
N THR A 26 47.56 116.05 1.99
CA THR A 26 46.90 115.19 2.97
C THR A 26 45.50 114.72 2.54
N PRO A 27 44.62 115.58 1.97
CA PRO A 27 43.28 115.15 1.56
C PRO A 27 43.29 114.08 0.48
N SER A 28 44.14 114.23 -0.54
CA SER A 28 44.21 113.30 -1.67
C SER A 28 44.81 111.95 -1.27
N TRP A 29 45.75 111.95 -0.33
CA TRP A 29 46.31 110.71 0.21
C TRP A 29 45.25 109.92 0.98
N PHE A 30 44.51 110.57 1.88
CA PHE A 30 43.42 109.92 2.62
C PHE A 30 42.33 109.40 1.69
N GLN A 31 41.95 110.16 0.66
CA GLN A 31 40.93 109.73 -0.29
C GLN A 31 41.38 108.55 -1.15
N GLY A 32 42.61 108.58 -1.69
CA GLY A 32 43.15 107.44 -2.44
C GLY A 32 43.34 106.20 -1.57
N HIS A 33 43.68 106.37 -0.28
CA HIS A 33 43.80 105.24 0.65
C HIS A 33 42.43 104.68 1.05
N ALA A 34 41.43 105.54 1.22
CA ALA A 34 40.06 105.16 1.49
C ALA A 34 39.46 104.41 0.28
N ASP A 35 39.60 104.93 -0.94
CA ASP A 35 39.11 104.27 -2.15
C ASP A 35 39.84 102.94 -2.42
N GLY A 36 41.17 102.90 -2.20
CA GLY A 36 41.94 101.67 -2.34
C GLY A 36 41.56 100.60 -1.31
N TYR A 37 41.22 101.02 -0.08
CA TYR A 37 40.74 100.12 0.96
C TYR A 37 39.30 99.68 0.69
N LEU A 38 38.39 100.59 0.36
CA LEU A 38 36.99 100.27 0.13
C LEU A 38 36.82 99.41 -1.13
N ASN A 39 37.34 99.84 -2.27
CA ASN A 39 37.10 99.11 -3.51
C ASN A 39 38.02 97.89 -3.61
N GLY A 40 39.33 98.06 -3.37
CA GLY A 40 40.29 96.97 -3.54
C GLY A 40 40.19 95.87 -2.48
N HIS A 41 39.95 96.21 -1.22
CA HIS A 41 39.90 95.21 -0.15
C HIS A 41 38.54 94.52 -0.10
N ILE A 42 37.43 95.27 -0.21
CA ILE A 42 36.09 94.67 -0.11
C ILE A 42 35.82 93.78 -1.32
N GLU A 43 36.20 94.20 -2.53
CA GLU A 43 36.00 93.40 -3.73
C GLU A 43 36.86 92.13 -3.70
N GLY A 44 38.13 92.23 -3.31
CA GLY A 44 39.00 91.06 -3.16
C GLY A 44 38.57 90.09 -2.04
N VAL A 45 38.02 90.60 -0.93
CA VAL A 45 37.44 89.75 0.13
C VAL A 45 36.17 89.08 -0.37
N ARG A 46 35.34 89.78 -1.15
CA ARG A 46 34.09 89.24 -1.68
C ARG A 46 34.34 88.15 -2.72
N GLU A 47 35.27 88.36 -3.65
CA GLU A 47 35.68 87.35 -4.63
C GLU A 47 36.30 86.14 -3.94
N GLY A 48 37.27 86.36 -3.03
CA GLY A 48 37.90 85.27 -2.29
C GLY A 48 36.92 84.47 -1.40
N TYR A 49 35.90 85.13 -0.86
CA TYR A 49 34.83 84.46 -0.12
C TYR A 49 33.92 83.65 -1.05
N ALA A 50 33.54 84.19 -2.21
CA ALA A 50 32.67 83.49 -3.16
C ALA A 50 33.35 82.23 -3.74
N ASP A 51 34.61 82.33 -4.14
CA ASP A 51 35.39 81.20 -4.65
C ASP A 51 35.60 80.14 -3.55
N GLY A 52 35.99 80.56 -2.34
CA GLY A 52 36.16 79.66 -1.21
C GLY A 52 34.85 79.00 -0.75
N TYR A 53 33.71 79.67 -0.94
CA TYR A 53 32.39 79.12 -0.64
C TYR A 53 31.99 78.04 -1.65
N LEU A 54 32.23 78.26 -2.95
CA LEU A 54 31.97 77.27 -4.00
C LEU A 54 32.86 76.03 -3.86
N ASP A 55 34.16 76.21 -3.63
CA ASP A 55 35.09 75.10 -3.35
C ASP A 55 34.68 74.33 -2.09
N GLY A 56 34.22 75.04 -1.06
CA GLY A 56 33.67 74.46 0.15
C GLY A 56 32.40 73.65 -0.10
N GLU A 57 31.51 74.11 -0.99
CA GLU A 57 30.26 73.43 -1.34
C GLU A 57 30.50 72.16 -2.17
N GLU A 58 31.46 72.18 -3.10
CA GLU A 58 31.88 70.99 -3.84
C GLU A 58 32.62 69.97 -2.95
N ALA A 59 33.49 70.44 -2.04
CA ALA A 59 34.17 69.56 -1.09
C ALA A 59 33.23 68.99 -0.01
N ALA A 60 32.14 69.69 0.32
CA ALA A 60 31.12 69.26 1.28
C ALA A 60 30.02 68.39 0.67
N ARG A 61 30.04 68.15 -0.65
CA ARG A 61 29.12 67.20 -1.31
C ARG A 61 29.41 65.77 -0.85
N GLN A 62 28.78 65.37 0.25
CA GLN A 62 28.75 63.99 0.69
C GLN A 62 27.89 63.17 -0.28
N VAL A 63 28.51 62.54 -1.27
CA VAL A 63 27.83 61.60 -2.16
C VAL A 63 27.56 60.32 -1.38
N LEU A 64 26.32 60.14 -0.93
CA LEU A 64 25.88 58.91 -0.29
C LEU A 64 25.76 57.80 -1.35
N VAL A 65 26.79 56.94 -1.46
CA VAL A 65 26.76 55.79 -2.37
C VAL A 65 26.03 54.64 -1.69
N ILE A 66 24.74 54.48 -1.97
CA ILE A 66 23.96 53.32 -1.55
C ILE A 66 24.24 52.17 -2.52
N ASN A 67 25.15 51.27 -2.14
CA ASN A 67 25.36 50.02 -2.87
C ASN A 67 24.45 48.92 -2.30
N ASP A 68 23.45 48.52 -3.07
CA ASP A 68 22.61 47.36 -2.74
C ASP A 68 23.39 46.06 -2.98
N THR A 69 23.86 45.44 -1.89
CA THR A 69 24.60 44.17 -1.93
C THR A 69 23.68 42.95 -1.89
N ARG A 70 22.35 43.14 -1.87
CA ARG A 70 21.41 42.03 -1.90
C ARG A 70 21.53 41.30 -3.25
N PRO A 71 21.46 39.96 -3.25
CA PRO A 71 21.57 39.20 -4.49
C PRO A 71 20.45 39.60 -5.46
N VAL A 72 20.85 40.00 -6.67
CA VAL A 72 19.95 40.46 -7.75
C VAL A 72 18.89 39.41 -8.13
N ARG A 73 19.18 38.13 -7.86
CA ARG A 73 18.22 37.03 -8.03
C ARG A 73 17.55 36.71 -6.71
N HIS A 74 16.26 37.02 -6.62
CA HIS A 74 15.38 36.46 -5.60
C HIS A 74 15.34 34.93 -5.76
N ARG A 75 15.79 34.20 -4.74
CA ARG A 75 15.64 32.73 -4.65
C ARG A 75 14.62 32.43 -3.55
N GLY A 76 13.62 31.63 -3.87
CA GLY A 76 12.69 31.10 -2.86
C GLY A 76 13.41 30.20 -1.85
N PRO A 77 12.75 29.83 -0.74
CA PRO A 77 13.27 28.82 0.17
C PRO A 77 13.50 27.51 -0.59
N ARG A 78 14.49 26.73 -0.14
CA ARG A 78 14.63 25.35 -0.60
C ARG A 78 13.45 24.53 -0.05
N VAL A 79 12.99 23.57 -0.84
CA VAL A 79 12.05 22.55 -0.37
C VAL A 79 12.88 21.48 0.33
N ASP A 80 12.48 21.14 1.55
CA ASP A 80 13.01 19.98 2.26
C ASP A 80 12.16 18.76 1.86
N ASP A 81 12.80 17.77 1.22
CA ASP A 81 12.13 16.54 0.80
C ASP A 81 12.14 15.46 1.90
N HIS A 82 12.68 15.76 3.09
CA HIS A 82 12.67 14.80 4.21
C HIS A 82 11.30 14.74 4.90
N LEU A 83 10.85 13.51 5.17
CA LEU A 83 9.59 13.28 5.90
C LEU A 83 9.66 13.70 7.38
N PHE A 84 10.87 13.75 7.96
CA PHE A 84 11.11 14.06 9.37
C PHE A 84 12.32 14.99 9.53
N ASP A 85 12.24 15.90 10.50
CA ASP A 85 13.36 16.75 10.92
C ASP A 85 14.51 15.91 11.50
N ASP A 86 15.77 16.34 11.30
CA ASP A 86 16.94 15.71 11.92
C ASP A 86 17.07 16.13 13.39
N TRP A 87 16.44 15.38 14.28
CA TRP A 87 16.57 15.53 15.73
C TRP A 87 17.01 14.21 16.38
N ARG A 88 17.67 14.30 17.53
CA ARG A 88 18.18 13.13 18.27
C ARG A 88 17.58 13.05 19.66
N LEU A 89 17.24 11.85 20.10
CA LEU A 89 16.85 11.59 21.48
C LEU A 89 18.02 11.85 22.42
N ALA A 90 17.74 12.53 23.53
CA ALA A 90 18.73 12.89 24.55
C ALA A 90 19.16 11.66 25.39
N LEU A 91 19.92 10.74 24.80
CA LEU A 91 20.38 9.51 25.42
C LEU A 91 21.82 9.63 25.93
N THR A 92 22.00 10.13 27.16
CA THR A 92 23.33 10.23 27.79
C THR A 92 23.90 8.86 28.17
N PRO A 93 25.24 8.71 28.25
CA PRO A 93 25.88 7.48 28.71
C PRO A 93 25.42 7.03 30.11
N GLU A 94 25.20 8.00 31.01
CA GLU A 94 24.73 7.77 32.38
C GLU A 94 23.31 7.21 32.36
N LEU A 95 22.44 7.75 31.51
CA LEU A 95 21.08 7.26 31.34
C LEU A 95 21.07 5.83 30.78
N LYS A 96 21.88 5.54 29.76
CA LYS A 96 22.01 4.17 29.21
C LYS A 96 22.50 3.19 30.28
N LYS A 97 23.44 3.60 31.14
CA LYS A 97 23.94 2.78 32.24
C LYS A 97 22.86 2.50 33.28
N ARG A 98 22.10 3.53 33.67
CA ARG A 98 20.96 3.39 34.58
C ARG A 98 19.91 2.42 34.05
N ILE A 99 19.48 2.60 32.79
CA ILE A 99 18.48 1.73 32.16
C ILE A 99 18.96 0.27 32.13
N LYS A 100 20.22 0.02 31.78
CA LYS A 100 20.79 -1.33 31.78
C LYS A 100 20.80 -1.96 33.18
N ALA A 101 21.11 -1.18 34.22
CA ALA A 101 21.10 -1.67 35.59
C ALA A 101 19.67 -2.02 36.04
N ASP A 102 18.71 -1.13 35.81
CA ASP A 102 17.30 -1.36 36.16
C ASP A 102 16.72 -2.59 35.43
N VAL A 103 17.07 -2.77 34.15
CA VAL A 103 16.67 -3.95 33.37
C VAL A 103 17.32 -5.23 33.90
N ALA A 104 18.59 -5.19 34.30
CA ALA A 104 19.28 -6.34 34.89
C ALA A 104 18.67 -6.76 36.24
N GLU A 105 18.18 -5.81 37.02
CA GLU A 105 17.53 -6.06 38.31
C GLU A 105 16.10 -6.58 38.16
N LYS A 106 15.31 -5.99 37.26
CA LYS A 106 13.86 -6.20 37.21
C LYS A 106 13.41 -7.30 36.26
N LEU A 107 14.17 -7.58 35.19
CA LEU A 107 13.81 -8.61 34.22
C LEU A 107 14.51 -9.94 34.50
N PRO A 108 13.82 -11.08 34.29
CA PRO A 108 14.43 -12.40 34.47
C PRO A 108 15.53 -12.66 33.44
N ALA A 109 16.43 -13.61 33.72
CA ALA A 109 17.60 -13.90 32.90
C ALA A 109 17.29 -14.18 31.42
N HIS A 110 16.16 -14.85 31.12
CA HIS A 110 15.74 -15.17 29.76
C HIS A 110 15.16 -13.97 28.98
N ALA A 111 14.81 -12.88 29.66
CA ALA A 111 14.25 -11.66 29.07
C ALA A 111 15.27 -10.53 28.92
N GLN A 112 16.54 -10.78 29.25
CA GLN A 112 17.61 -9.80 29.16
C GLN A 112 17.94 -9.47 27.70
N PRO A 113 18.03 -8.18 27.30
CA PRO A 113 18.27 -7.83 25.91
C PRO A 113 19.69 -8.17 25.43
N SER A 114 19.79 -8.69 24.21
CA SER A 114 21.07 -8.88 23.52
C SER A 114 21.70 -7.55 23.09
N THR A 115 22.96 -7.58 22.67
CA THR A 115 23.67 -6.39 22.15
C THR A 115 22.93 -5.74 20.98
N ALA A 116 22.35 -6.55 20.08
CA ALA A 116 21.58 -6.04 18.94
C ALA A 116 20.25 -5.40 19.39
N GLN A 117 19.58 -5.97 20.39
CA GLN A 117 18.35 -5.42 20.95
C GLN A 117 18.63 -4.10 21.69
N TRP A 118 19.73 -4.00 22.43
CA TRP A 118 20.16 -2.73 23.04
C TRP A 118 20.45 -1.65 22.02
N LYS A 119 21.04 -2.00 20.86
CA LYS A 119 21.25 -1.06 19.76
C LYS A 119 19.92 -0.49 19.25
N MET A 120 18.89 -1.33 19.12
CA MET A 120 17.54 -0.90 18.77
C MET A 120 16.92 -0.01 19.85
N ILE A 121 16.94 -0.46 21.12
CA ILE A 121 16.33 0.25 22.24
C ILE A 121 16.94 1.65 22.41
N PHE A 122 18.26 1.77 22.25
CA PHE A 122 18.99 3.04 22.37
C PHE A 122 19.18 3.78 21.05
N SER A 123 18.42 3.45 20.00
CA SER A 123 18.44 4.25 18.79
C SER A 123 18.03 5.69 19.09
N ASP A 124 18.83 6.65 18.65
CA ASP A 124 18.62 8.08 18.92
C ASP A 124 17.98 8.84 17.75
N THR A 125 17.93 8.23 16.57
CA THR A 125 17.33 8.78 15.35
C THR A 125 15.80 8.81 15.41
N PRO A 126 15.15 9.72 14.67
CA PRO A 126 13.69 9.79 14.59
C PRO A 126 13.09 8.64 13.78
N SER A 127 13.87 8.05 12.87
CA SER A 127 13.50 6.90 12.05
C SER A 127 14.51 5.78 12.22
N THR A 128 14.05 4.60 12.67
CA THR A 128 14.92 3.42 12.87
C THR A 128 14.31 2.21 12.18
N TYR A 129 15.02 1.67 11.20
CA TYR A 129 14.68 0.40 10.57
C TYR A 129 15.40 -0.76 11.26
N VAL A 130 14.68 -1.85 11.54
CA VAL A 130 15.19 -3.01 12.27
C VAL A 130 14.88 -4.28 11.49
N ILE A 131 15.92 -5.01 11.10
CA ILE A 131 15.80 -6.33 10.48
C ILE A 131 15.86 -7.38 11.60
N ALA A 132 14.80 -8.15 11.78
CA ALA A 132 14.73 -9.15 12.85
C ALA A 132 13.96 -10.41 12.44
N GLY A 133 14.64 -11.56 12.54
CA GLY A 133 14.06 -12.88 12.26
C GLY A 133 12.94 -13.29 13.23
N ALA A 134 12.31 -14.43 12.93
CA ALA A 134 11.35 -15.06 13.85
C ALA A 134 12.04 -15.39 15.19
N GLY A 135 11.34 -15.18 16.31
CA GLY A 135 11.89 -15.45 17.65
C GLY A 135 12.94 -14.45 18.17
N ALA A 136 13.33 -13.43 17.39
CA ALA A 136 14.39 -12.47 17.79
C ALA A 136 14.03 -11.50 18.93
N GLY A 137 12.90 -11.69 19.62
CA GLY A 137 12.47 -10.81 20.72
C GLY A 137 12.00 -9.41 20.31
N LYS A 138 11.40 -9.27 19.12
CA LYS A 138 10.91 -7.98 18.58
C LYS A 138 9.98 -7.24 19.53
N SER A 139 8.92 -7.92 20.00
CA SER A 139 7.91 -7.33 20.89
C SER A 139 8.53 -6.86 22.20
N THR A 140 9.35 -7.68 22.84
CA THR A 140 10.04 -7.34 24.10
C THR A 140 10.97 -6.13 23.94
N SER A 141 11.72 -6.06 22.84
CA SER A 141 12.62 -4.93 22.56
C SER A 141 11.84 -3.63 22.33
N LEU A 142 10.70 -3.69 21.63
CA LEU A 142 9.81 -2.54 21.43
C LEU A 142 9.15 -2.08 22.73
N VAL A 143 8.76 -3.00 23.62
CA VAL A 143 8.19 -2.64 24.93
C VAL A 143 9.23 -1.90 25.78
N LEU A 144 10.48 -2.38 25.82
CA LEU A 144 11.57 -1.67 26.51
C LEU A 144 11.89 -0.31 25.89
N ARG A 145 11.71 -0.18 24.57
CA ARG A 145 11.83 1.11 23.88
C ARG A 145 10.73 2.09 24.32
N ILE A 146 9.48 1.64 24.42
CA ILE A 146 8.35 2.46 24.93
C ILE A 146 8.62 2.88 26.37
N LEU A 147 9.09 1.95 27.21
CA LEU A 147 9.46 2.22 28.59
C LEU A 147 10.57 3.28 28.68
N LEU A 148 11.59 3.20 27.83
CA LEU A 148 12.64 4.22 27.71
C LEU A 148 12.04 5.59 27.40
N LEU A 149 11.16 5.68 26.39
CA LEU A 149 10.55 6.95 26.00
C LEU A 149 9.68 7.50 27.15
N HIS A 150 8.84 6.66 27.76
CA HIS A 150 7.91 7.11 28.79
C HIS A 150 8.56 7.36 30.15
N HIS A 151 9.17 6.34 30.75
CA HIS A 151 9.66 6.39 32.12
C HIS A 151 10.95 7.22 32.26
N TYR A 152 11.84 7.13 31.27
CA TYR A 152 13.17 7.74 31.38
C TYR A 152 13.29 9.09 30.67
N LEU A 153 12.57 9.30 29.57
CA LEU A 153 12.58 10.57 28.82
C LEU A 153 11.30 11.41 29.02
N GLY A 154 10.29 10.88 29.71
CA GLY A 154 9.09 11.65 30.08
C GLY A 154 8.08 11.86 28.95
N PHE A 155 8.17 11.13 27.83
CA PHE A 155 7.17 11.21 26.77
C PHE A 155 5.81 10.67 27.26
N GLU A 156 4.72 11.35 26.92
CA GLU A 156 3.39 10.89 27.28
C GLU A 156 3.02 9.60 26.52
N LEU A 157 2.46 8.60 27.23
CA LEU A 157 2.00 7.37 26.59
C LEU A 157 0.96 7.65 25.48
N ASN A 158 0.09 8.65 25.69
CA ASN A 158 -0.96 9.00 24.74
C ASN A 158 -0.42 9.64 23.45
N ALA A 159 0.82 10.12 23.44
CA ALA A 159 1.49 10.64 22.25
C ALA A 159 2.18 9.55 21.42
N MET A 160 2.18 8.31 21.90
CA MET A 160 2.79 7.17 21.21
C MET A 160 1.71 6.32 20.52
N THR A 161 2.12 5.60 19.47
CA THR A 161 1.26 4.61 18.82
C THR A 161 2.14 3.45 18.35
N VAL A 162 1.73 2.25 18.70
CA VAL A 162 2.32 1.00 18.21
C VAL A 162 1.34 0.38 17.24
N VAL A 163 1.78 0.18 16.00
CA VAL A 163 0.96 -0.50 14.98
C VAL A 163 1.46 -1.92 14.82
N THR A 164 0.57 -2.88 15.02
CA THR A 164 0.86 -4.30 14.78
C THR A 164 0.01 -4.83 13.62
N PHE A 165 0.57 -5.78 12.90
CA PHE A 165 -0.08 -6.37 11.74
C PHE A 165 -1.27 -7.27 12.13
N THR A 166 -1.07 -8.20 13.08
CA THR A 166 -2.13 -9.12 13.54
C THR A 166 -2.68 -8.73 14.91
N ARG A 167 -3.96 -9.06 15.17
CA ARG A 167 -4.59 -8.96 16.51
C ARG A 167 -3.94 -9.89 17.54
N GLU A 168 -3.47 -11.07 17.15
CA GLU A 168 -2.73 -11.95 18.08
C GLU A 168 -1.41 -11.31 18.51
N SER A 169 -0.66 -10.73 17.57
CA SER A 169 0.52 -9.93 17.91
C SER A 169 0.17 -8.71 18.76
N ARG A 170 -0.99 -8.06 18.51
CA ARG A 170 -1.50 -6.96 19.35
C ARG A 170 -1.75 -7.44 20.78
N LYS A 171 -2.43 -8.57 20.96
CA LYS A 171 -2.79 -9.15 22.26
C LYS A 171 -1.55 -9.56 23.05
N ASP A 172 -0.63 -10.28 22.41
CA ASP A 172 0.67 -10.64 22.98
C ASP A 172 1.48 -9.39 23.38
N PHE A 173 1.50 -8.37 22.52
CA PHE A 173 2.20 -7.12 22.81
C PHE A 173 1.57 -6.36 23.98
N ILE A 174 0.24 -6.27 24.05
CA ILE A 174 -0.49 -5.62 25.15
C ILE A 174 -0.18 -6.32 26.48
N GLY A 175 -0.19 -7.66 26.51
CA GLY A 175 0.17 -8.44 27.69
C GLY A 175 1.58 -8.09 28.18
N LYS A 176 2.57 -8.19 27.29
CA LYS A 176 3.97 -7.84 27.58
C LYS A 176 4.16 -6.40 28.02
N LEU A 177 3.45 -5.46 27.39
CA LEU A 177 3.49 -4.06 27.76
C LEU A 177 3.01 -3.85 29.21
N ILE A 178 1.85 -4.41 29.56
CA ILE A 178 1.29 -4.27 30.91
C ILE A 178 2.22 -4.90 31.94
N GLU A 179 2.71 -6.11 31.68
CA GLU A 179 3.63 -6.83 32.56
C GLU A 179 4.92 -6.04 32.80
N VAL A 180 5.59 -5.59 31.74
CA VAL A 180 6.87 -4.86 31.86
C VAL A 180 6.66 -3.48 32.48
N MET A 181 5.60 -2.74 32.12
CA MET A 181 5.32 -1.43 32.71
C MET A 181 5.05 -1.54 34.22
N ALA A 182 4.39 -2.61 34.67
CA ALA A 182 4.13 -2.87 36.08
C ALA A 182 5.43 -3.07 36.88
N LEU A 183 6.48 -3.69 36.31
CA LEU A 183 7.79 -3.83 36.96
C LEU A 183 8.46 -2.45 37.23
N TRP A 184 8.08 -1.41 36.49
CA TRP A 184 8.49 -0.03 36.71
C TRP A 184 7.50 0.80 37.53
N GLY A 185 6.49 0.15 38.12
CA GLY A 185 5.49 0.81 38.98
C GLY A 185 4.38 1.54 38.23
N HIS A 186 4.27 1.35 36.91
CA HIS A 186 3.22 1.98 36.11
C HIS A 186 1.99 1.09 36.03
N VAL A 187 0.85 1.58 36.51
CA VAL A 187 -0.44 0.90 36.40
C VAL A 187 -1.07 1.21 35.05
N THR A 188 -0.66 0.47 34.02
CA THR A 188 -1.23 0.61 32.66
C THR A 188 -2.53 -0.19 32.58
N GLY A 189 -3.66 0.50 32.59
CA GLY A 189 -4.97 -0.15 32.43
C GLY A 189 -5.13 -0.79 31.05
N GLN A 190 -5.94 -1.85 30.94
CA GLN A 190 -6.24 -2.55 29.68
C GLN A 190 -6.71 -1.60 28.57
N LYS A 191 -7.52 -0.59 28.92
CA LYS A 191 -8.00 0.42 27.96
C LYS A 191 -6.85 1.24 27.38
N GLN A 192 -5.96 1.75 28.24
CA GLN A 192 -4.81 2.57 27.82
C GLN A 192 -3.82 1.77 26.95
N ALA A 193 -3.57 0.51 27.29
CA ALA A 193 -2.73 -0.37 26.47
C ALA A 193 -3.35 -0.67 25.09
N ARG A 194 -4.67 -0.85 25.02
CA ARG A 194 -5.41 -1.04 23.75
C ARG A 194 -5.44 0.22 22.89
N ASP A 195 -5.41 1.39 23.50
CA ASP A 195 -5.33 2.67 22.80
C ASP A 195 -3.92 2.91 22.24
N LEU A 196 -2.88 2.51 22.99
CA LEU A 196 -1.49 2.60 22.54
C LEU A 196 -1.17 1.63 21.41
N VAL A 197 -1.63 0.38 21.51
CA VAL A 197 -1.31 -0.71 20.58
C VAL A 197 -2.53 -0.98 19.70
N ARG A 198 -2.45 -0.58 18.43
CA ARG A 198 -3.54 -0.63 17.46
C ARG A 198 -3.16 -1.48 16.25
N THR A 199 -4.16 -1.97 15.52
CA THR A 199 -3.92 -2.49 14.17
C THR A 199 -3.91 -1.33 13.18
N PHE A 200 -3.36 -1.55 11.99
CA PHE A 200 -3.32 -0.52 10.95
C PHE A 200 -4.73 0.01 10.63
N HIS A 201 -5.68 -0.90 10.41
CA HIS A 201 -7.08 -0.61 10.13
C HIS A 201 -7.76 0.27 11.20
N SER A 202 -7.54 -0.01 12.49
CA SER A 202 -8.19 0.78 13.56
C SER A 202 -7.58 2.18 13.72
N ARG A 203 -6.39 2.43 13.16
CA ARG A 203 -5.78 3.77 13.16
C ARG A 203 -6.17 4.61 11.94
N ILE A 204 -6.25 3.98 10.77
CA ILE A 204 -6.52 4.68 9.50
C ILE A 204 -8.01 4.98 9.31
N LEU A 205 -8.92 4.10 9.75
CA LEU A 205 -10.36 4.28 9.57
C LEU A 205 -10.91 5.59 10.16
N PRO A 206 -10.58 5.99 11.41
CA PRO A 206 -11.02 7.28 11.94
C PRO A 206 -10.49 8.47 11.15
N LEU A 207 -9.26 8.37 10.62
CA LEU A 207 -8.68 9.42 9.78
C LEU A 207 -9.45 9.53 8.46
N VAL A 208 -9.69 8.41 7.77
CA VAL A 208 -10.44 8.40 6.51
C VAL A 208 -11.88 8.89 6.73
N ARG A 209 -12.54 8.46 7.80
CA ARG A 209 -13.91 8.91 8.15
C ARG A 209 -14.02 10.40 8.48
N SER A 210 -12.90 11.06 8.78
CA SER A 210 -12.88 12.52 8.98
C SER A 210 -12.85 13.30 7.66
N LEU A 211 -12.62 12.62 6.53
CA LEU A 211 -12.65 13.22 5.21
C LEU A 211 -14.11 13.36 4.73
N PRO A 212 -14.48 14.50 4.10
CA PRO A 212 -15.83 14.69 3.56
C PRO A 212 -16.22 13.59 2.57
N GLY A 213 -17.40 12.99 2.76
CA GLY A 213 -17.93 11.92 1.91
C GLY A 213 -17.51 10.50 2.30
N PHE A 214 -16.66 10.34 3.31
CA PHE A 214 -16.19 9.04 3.81
C PHE A 214 -16.67 8.72 5.24
N GLU A 215 -17.62 9.49 5.78
CA GLU A 215 -18.06 9.40 7.17
C GLU A 215 -18.63 8.02 7.51
N GLN A 216 -19.26 7.36 6.52
CA GLN A 216 -19.87 6.04 6.65
C GLN A 216 -18.95 4.90 6.19
N LEU A 217 -17.71 5.19 5.79
CA LEU A 217 -16.79 4.18 5.28
C LEU A 217 -16.57 3.07 6.32
N ARG A 218 -16.74 1.82 5.91
CA ARG A 218 -16.51 0.63 6.74
C ARG A 218 -15.44 -0.20 6.05
N ALA A 219 -14.50 -0.71 6.84
CA ALA A 219 -13.57 -1.71 6.34
C ALA A 219 -14.34 -2.99 5.99
N PHE A 220 -13.95 -3.61 4.87
CA PHE A 220 -14.59 -4.82 4.37
C PHE A 220 -14.55 -5.97 5.39
N GLU A 221 -13.46 -6.10 6.17
CA GLU A 221 -13.35 -7.17 7.19
C GLU A 221 -14.36 -6.99 8.35
N ASN A 222 -14.93 -5.80 8.51
CA ASN A 222 -15.89 -5.46 9.56
C ASN A 222 -17.35 -5.45 9.06
N LEU A 223 -17.61 -5.88 7.82
CA LEU A 223 -18.97 -6.08 7.34
C LEU A 223 -19.58 -7.30 8.05
N SER A 224 -20.31 -7.09 9.14
CA SER A 224 -21.14 -8.12 9.79
C SER A 224 -22.64 -7.82 9.58
N SER A 225 -23.45 -8.88 9.51
CA SER A 225 -24.92 -8.79 9.36
C SER A 225 -25.66 -8.32 10.63
N GLN A 226 -24.94 -8.07 11.73
CA GLN A 226 -25.55 -7.60 12.98
C GLN A 226 -24.91 -6.30 13.46
N SER A 227 -25.69 -5.23 13.32
CA SER A 227 -25.51 -3.95 13.99
C SER A 227 -25.76 -4.09 15.49
N SER A 228 -24.77 -4.56 16.25
CA SER A 228 -24.72 -4.35 17.69
C SER A 228 -23.49 -3.51 18.01
N GLY A 229 -23.72 -2.21 18.21
CA GLY A 229 -22.69 -1.19 18.48
C GLY A 229 -21.95 -1.32 19.81
N LEU A 230 -21.85 -2.52 20.37
CA LEU A 230 -21.19 -2.82 21.64
C LEU A 230 -20.64 -4.24 21.57
N GLU A 231 -19.55 -4.40 20.82
CA GLU A 231 -18.50 -5.43 20.96
C GLU A 231 -17.74 -5.47 19.61
N GLU A 232 -16.60 -4.77 19.54
CA GLU A 232 -15.55 -5.03 18.55
C GLU A 232 -14.92 -6.41 18.81
N ALA A 233 -15.75 -7.46 18.85
CA ALA A 233 -15.37 -8.81 19.26
C ALA A 233 -14.46 -9.46 18.22
N ASP A 234 -13.17 -9.56 18.56
CA ASP A 234 -12.37 -10.79 18.53
C ASP A 234 -12.54 -11.75 17.33
N SER A 235 -12.64 -11.25 16.09
CA SER A 235 -12.39 -12.11 14.92
C SER A 235 -10.89 -12.28 14.67
N ASN A 236 -10.45 -13.51 14.39
CA ASN A 236 -9.03 -13.80 14.16
C ASN A 236 -8.57 -13.12 12.84
N PRO A 237 -7.41 -12.44 12.80
CA PRO A 237 -6.88 -11.76 11.60
C PRO A 237 -6.47 -12.73 10.48
N PHE A 238 -6.38 -14.03 10.76
CA PHE A 238 -6.26 -15.09 9.77
C PHE A 238 -7.60 -15.79 9.49
N ASP A 239 -8.68 -15.29 10.09
CA ASP A 239 -10.03 -15.72 9.75
C ASP A 239 -10.47 -15.00 8.48
N LEU A 240 -9.88 -15.43 7.37
CA LEU A 240 -10.26 -15.05 6.01
C LEU A 240 -11.61 -15.65 5.60
N ARG A 241 -12.33 -16.27 6.55
CA ARG A 241 -13.67 -16.80 6.31
C ARG A 241 -14.61 -15.63 6.04
N ILE A 242 -14.91 -15.48 4.76
CA ILE A 242 -15.88 -14.54 4.25
C ILE A 242 -17.26 -14.92 4.80
N ASN A 243 -17.88 -14.00 5.52
CA ASN A 243 -19.26 -14.16 6.01
C ASN A 243 -20.28 -13.82 4.91
N ASP A 244 -21.56 -14.06 5.18
CA ASP A 244 -22.64 -13.88 4.18
C ASP A 244 -22.75 -12.44 3.65
N ALA A 245 -22.55 -11.43 4.51
CA ALA A 245 -22.63 -10.03 4.10
C ALA A 245 -21.45 -9.65 3.18
N GLN A 246 -20.25 -10.12 3.52
CA GLN A 246 -19.06 -9.97 2.68
C GLN A 246 -19.21 -10.71 1.36
N ARG A 247 -19.69 -11.97 1.41
CA ARG A 247 -19.99 -12.81 0.25
C ARG A 247 -20.94 -12.12 -0.71
N GLN A 248 -22.00 -11.50 -0.19
CA GLN A 248 -22.96 -10.75 -0.99
C GLN A 248 -22.28 -9.59 -1.74
N GLN A 249 -21.41 -8.81 -1.09
CA GLN A 249 -20.69 -7.72 -1.76
C GLN A 249 -19.72 -8.22 -2.84
N LEU A 250 -18.99 -9.30 -2.56
CA LEU A 250 -18.09 -9.91 -3.54
C LEU A 250 -18.87 -10.44 -4.76
N ASN A 251 -20.03 -11.06 -4.54
CA ASN A 251 -20.91 -11.54 -5.62
C ASN A 251 -21.48 -10.39 -6.46
N LEU A 252 -21.85 -9.27 -5.84
CA LEU A 252 -22.34 -8.08 -6.54
C LEU A 252 -21.26 -7.49 -7.46
N CYS A 253 -20.03 -7.33 -6.96
CA CYS A 253 -18.91 -6.88 -7.79
C CYS A 253 -18.62 -7.86 -8.92
N TYR A 254 -18.61 -9.17 -8.63
CA TYR A 254 -18.43 -10.20 -9.65
C TYR A 254 -19.48 -10.08 -10.75
N ARG A 255 -20.77 -9.94 -10.40
CA ARG A 255 -21.87 -9.77 -11.35
C ARG A 255 -21.65 -8.57 -12.27
N ASP A 256 -21.39 -7.41 -11.66
CA ASP A 256 -21.29 -6.16 -12.40
C ASP A 256 -20.06 -6.16 -13.31
N LEU A 257 -18.94 -6.72 -12.83
CA LEU A 257 -17.73 -6.89 -13.61
C LEU A 257 -17.89 -7.91 -14.75
N TYR A 258 -18.51 -9.06 -14.48
CA TYR A 258 -18.76 -10.08 -15.49
C TYR A 258 -19.71 -9.61 -16.58
N ALA A 259 -20.72 -8.79 -16.24
CA ALA A 259 -21.61 -8.17 -17.22
C ALA A 259 -20.90 -7.06 -18.03
N GLY A 260 -20.11 -6.21 -17.36
CA GLY A 260 -19.55 -4.99 -17.95
C GLY A 260 -18.18 -5.14 -18.61
N ASN A 261 -17.40 -6.19 -18.32
CA ASN A 261 -16.01 -6.32 -18.77
C ASN A 261 -15.77 -7.59 -19.58
N GLU A 262 -15.56 -7.43 -20.89
CA GLU A 262 -15.28 -8.53 -21.82
C GLU A 262 -13.99 -9.27 -21.48
N ARG A 263 -12.92 -8.54 -21.17
CA ARG A 263 -11.64 -9.13 -20.80
C ARG A 263 -11.75 -10.01 -19.55
N PHE A 264 -12.54 -9.58 -18.57
CA PHE A 264 -12.80 -10.37 -17.37
C PHE A 264 -13.49 -11.70 -17.72
N ARG A 265 -14.45 -11.71 -18.65
CA ARG A 265 -15.08 -12.95 -19.12
C ARG A 265 -14.09 -13.87 -19.82
N GLU A 266 -13.23 -13.32 -20.68
CA GLU A 266 -12.19 -14.09 -21.39
C GLU A 266 -11.23 -14.81 -20.44
N VAL A 267 -10.76 -14.13 -19.38
CA VAL A 267 -9.83 -14.74 -18.43
C VAL A 267 -10.51 -15.69 -17.44
N MET A 268 -11.81 -15.50 -17.19
CA MET A 268 -12.60 -16.40 -16.36
C MET A 268 -12.88 -17.74 -17.05
N ALA A 269 -13.05 -17.78 -18.37
CA ALA A 269 -13.38 -19.02 -19.08
C ALA A 269 -12.32 -20.14 -18.90
N PRO A 270 -11.00 -19.88 -19.02
CA PRO A 270 -9.97 -20.85 -18.66
C PRO A 270 -10.02 -21.31 -17.20
N LEU A 271 -10.39 -20.43 -16.26
CA LEU A 271 -10.51 -20.77 -14.84
C LEU A 271 -11.69 -21.71 -14.59
N TYR A 272 -12.85 -21.42 -15.20
CA TYR A 272 -13.99 -22.34 -15.20
C TYR A 272 -13.62 -23.70 -15.76
N ARG A 273 -12.94 -23.71 -16.92
CA ARG A 273 -12.47 -24.96 -17.53
C ARG A 273 -11.55 -25.71 -16.58
N HIS A 274 -10.54 -25.06 -16.01
CA HIS A 274 -9.58 -25.70 -15.11
C HIS A 274 -10.23 -26.25 -13.83
N ALA A 275 -11.15 -25.49 -13.23
CA ALA A 275 -11.81 -25.88 -11.99
C ALA A 275 -12.81 -27.03 -12.16
N LEU A 276 -13.56 -27.01 -13.26
CA LEU A 276 -14.65 -27.95 -13.51
C LEU A 276 -14.23 -29.18 -14.31
N GLN A 277 -13.09 -29.10 -15.00
CA GLN A 277 -12.56 -30.21 -15.78
C GLN A 277 -12.16 -31.35 -14.84
N LEU A 278 -12.61 -32.53 -15.21
CA LEU A 278 -12.21 -33.78 -14.60
C LEU A 278 -10.70 -33.95 -14.77
N LYS A 279 -9.98 -33.91 -13.65
CA LYS A 279 -8.51 -33.95 -13.63
C LYS A 279 -7.98 -35.22 -14.29
N GLU A 280 -7.04 -35.04 -15.20
CA GLU A 280 -6.36 -36.13 -15.88
C GLU A 280 -5.66 -37.05 -14.87
N LEU A 281 -5.69 -38.35 -15.17
CA LEU A 281 -5.01 -39.37 -14.39
C LEU A 281 -4.02 -40.09 -15.30
N ASP A 282 -2.80 -40.29 -14.80
CA ASP A 282 -1.75 -40.99 -15.55
C ASP A 282 -2.25 -42.37 -16.01
N ARG A 283 -1.97 -42.70 -17.27
CA ARG A 283 -2.32 -43.98 -17.87
C ARG A 283 -1.65 -45.15 -17.15
N ASP A 284 -0.48 -44.94 -16.57
CA ASP A 284 0.25 -45.96 -15.81
C ASP A 284 -0.22 -46.08 -14.35
N HIS A 285 -1.19 -45.26 -13.93
CA HIS A 285 -1.73 -45.33 -12.58
C HIS A 285 -2.37 -46.72 -12.31
N PRO A 286 -2.13 -47.35 -11.14
CA PRO A 286 -2.63 -48.70 -10.84
C PRO A 286 -4.14 -48.86 -11.01
N ASP A 287 -4.92 -47.83 -10.67
CA ASP A 287 -6.37 -47.88 -10.84
C ASP A 287 -6.83 -47.75 -12.29
N VAL A 288 -6.07 -47.06 -13.14
CA VAL A 288 -6.34 -47.01 -14.59
C VAL A 288 -6.08 -48.38 -15.17
N GLN A 289 -4.93 -48.98 -14.89
CA GLN A 289 -4.55 -50.31 -15.38
C GLN A 289 -5.58 -51.39 -15.02
N LYS A 290 -6.10 -51.38 -13.78
CA LYS A 290 -7.20 -52.27 -13.36
C LYS A 290 -8.48 -52.06 -14.16
N ARG A 291 -8.81 -50.81 -14.47
CA ARG A 291 -10.06 -50.44 -15.16
C ARG A 291 -9.99 -50.65 -16.66
N VAL A 292 -8.79 -50.53 -17.25
CA VAL A 292 -8.53 -50.86 -18.66
C VAL A 292 -9.00 -52.29 -18.98
N ALA A 293 -8.73 -53.25 -18.08
CA ALA A 293 -9.12 -54.65 -18.24
C ALA A 293 -10.64 -54.88 -18.32
N VAL A 294 -11.46 -53.93 -17.83
CA VAL A 294 -12.93 -54.02 -17.86
C VAL A 294 -13.59 -53.00 -18.79
N THR A 295 -12.80 -52.28 -19.60
CA THR A 295 -13.29 -51.20 -20.50
C THR A 295 -14.37 -51.69 -21.45
N GLU A 296 -14.15 -52.81 -22.14
CA GLU A 296 -15.12 -53.38 -23.10
C GLU A 296 -16.46 -53.70 -22.42
N LEU A 297 -16.40 -54.33 -21.24
CA LEU A 297 -17.60 -54.68 -20.47
C LEU A 297 -18.34 -53.43 -19.98
N SER A 298 -17.60 -52.38 -19.60
CA SER A 298 -18.17 -51.10 -19.19
C SER A 298 -18.85 -50.39 -20.36
N SER A 299 -18.21 -50.37 -21.53
CA SER A 299 -18.73 -49.75 -22.76
C SER A 299 -20.05 -50.39 -23.21
N LYS A 300 -20.15 -51.73 -23.18
CA LYS A 300 -21.40 -52.46 -23.55
C LYS A 300 -22.59 -52.12 -22.66
N ARG A 301 -22.35 -51.57 -21.47
CA ARG A 301 -23.36 -51.27 -20.44
C ARG A 301 -23.54 -49.78 -20.21
N ASP A 302 -22.80 -48.96 -20.95
CA ASP A 302 -22.66 -47.54 -20.69
C ASP A 302 -23.95 -46.77 -20.98
N GLU A 303 -24.66 -47.15 -22.04
CA GLU A 303 -25.92 -46.52 -22.44
C GLU A 303 -26.98 -46.69 -21.35
N GLU A 304 -27.22 -47.92 -20.89
CA GLU A 304 -28.14 -48.21 -19.78
C GLU A 304 -27.73 -47.52 -18.46
N TRP A 305 -26.43 -47.37 -18.22
CA TRP A 305 -25.93 -46.62 -17.06
C TRP A 305 -26.25 -45.13 -17.19
N CYS A 306 -26.04 -44.54 -18.38
CA CYS A 306 -26.39 -43.15 -18.65
C CYS A 306 -27.88 -42.91 -18.51
N ASP A 307 -28.73 -43.83 -19.00
CA ASP A 307 -30.20 -43.78 -18.86
C ASP A 307 -30.59 -43.74 -17.39
N THR A 308 -30.02 -44.64 -16.58
CA THR A 308 -30.33 -44.73 -15.16
C THR A 308 -29.98 -43.44 -14.42
N VAL A 309 -28.80 -42.87 -14.68
CA VAL A 309 -28.38 -41.62 -14.02
C VAL A 309 -29.21 -40.45 -14.52
N GLU A 310 -29.44 -40.33 -15.82
CA GLU A 310 -30.23 -39.25 -16.39
C GLU A 310 -31.68 -39.25 -15.85
N ASP A 311 -32.30 -40.42 -15.72
CA ASP A 311 -33.62 -40.57 -15.10
C ASP A 311 -33.66 -40.03 -13.67
N LEU A 312 -32.62 -40.28 -12.86
CA LEU A 312 -32.54 -39.75 -11.49
C LEU A 312 -32.45 -38.22 -11.50
N TRP A 313 -31.64 -37.65 -12.39
CA TRP A 313 -31.51 -36.21 -12.55
C TRP A 313 -32.81 -35.55 -13.04
N ILE A 314 -33.54 -36.18 -13.96
CA ILE A 314 -34.86 -35.71 -14.42
C ILE A 314 -35.88 -35.76 -13.28
N ARG A 315 -35.91 -36.86 -12.51
CA ARG A 315 -36.82 -37.00 -11.36
C ARG A 315 -36.55 -35.97 -10.26
N ALA A 316 -35.29 -35.62 -10.06
CA ALA A 316 -34.89 -34.55 -9.14
C ALA A 316 -35.19 -33.13 -9.68
N GLY A 317 -35.64 -33.00 -10.94
CA GLY A 317 -35.85 -31.72 -11.61
C GLY A 317 -34.56 -30.96 -11.89
N ALA A 318 -33.41 -31.65 -11.90
CA ALA A 318 -32.08 -31.10 -12.09
C ALA A 318 -31.56 -31.25 -13.53
N TRP A 319 -32.35 -31.84 -14.44
CA TRP A 319 -32.02 -32.02 -15.86
C TRP A 319 -33.29 -31.95 -16.74
N PRO A 320 -33.24 -31.38 -17.97
CA PRO A 320 -32.11 -30.72 -18.62
C PRO A 320 -31.74 -29.38 -17.98
N ILE A 321 -30.47 -28.99 -18.08
CA ILE A 321 -29.98 -27.71 -17.52
C ILE A 321 -29.77 -26.69 -18.64
N LYS A 322 -30.27 -25.46 -18.43
CA LYS A 322 -30.08 -24.35 -19.36
C LYS A 322 -28.59 -24.07 -19.58
N GLY A 323 -28.16 -23.98 -20.84
CA GLY A 323 -26.76 -23.77 -21.23
C GLY A 323 -25.98 -25.05 -21.51
N ILE A 324 -26.52 -26.22 -21.17
CA ILE A 324 -26.03 -27.51 -21.66
C ILE A 324 -26.97 -27.98 -22.77
N GLU A 325 -26.41 -28.31 -23.94
CA GLU A 325 -27.17 -29.01 -24.98
C GLU A 325 -27.26 -30.50 -24.58
N PRO A 326 -28.46 -31.02 -24.25
CA PRO A 326 -28.63 -32.43 -23.93
C PRO A 326 -28.34 -33.24 -25.19
N MET A 327 -27.35 -34.12 -25.13
CA MET A 327 -26.91 -34.87 -26.29
C MET A 327 -26.33 -36.21 -25.85
N ARG A 328 -26.94 -37.30 -26.35
CA ARG A 328 -26.48 -38.67 -26.14
C ARG A 328 -25.44 -39.06 -27.20
N GLN A 329 -24.35 -38.30 -27.29
CA GLN A 329 -23.30 -38.59 -28.26
C GLN A 329 -22.38 -39.69 -27.73
N ALA A 330 -22.14 -40.70 -28.55
CA ALA A 330 -21.13 -41.72 -28.33
C ALA A 330 -19.78 -41.26 -28.88
N VAL A 331 -18.74 -41.25 -28.04
CA VAL A 331 -17.37 -40.93 -28.44
C VAL A 331 -16.47 -42.11 -28.09
N GLU A 332 -15.48 -42.35 -28.95
CA GLU A 332 -14.52 -43.42 -28.75
C GLU A 332 -13.50 -43.04 -27.67
N VAL A 333 -13.44 -43.83 -26.60
CA VAL A 333 -12.50 -43.69 -25.49
C VAL A 333 -11.77 -45.02 -25.32
N ASN A 334 -10.45 -45.00 -25.55
CA ASN A 334 -9.59 -46.19 -25.52
C ASN A 334 -10.09 -47.35 -26.43
N GLY A 335 -10.56 -47.04 -27.64
CA GLY A 335 -11.03 -48.05 -28.61
C GLY A 335 -12.47 -48.52 -28.40
N PHE A 336 -13.19 -47.98 -27.42
CA PHE A 336 -14.57 -48.38 -27.10
C PHE A 336 -15.50 -47.16 -27.02
N SER A 337 -16.77 -47.35 -27.38
CA SER A 337 -17.75 -46.27 -27.41
C SER A 337 -18.32 -46.00 -26.02
N PHE A 338 -18.30 -44.75 -25.59
CA PHE A 338 -18.97 -44.29 -24.38
C PHE A 338 -19.85 -43.07 -24.68
N CYS A 339 -21.00 -43.01 -24.02
CA CYS A 339 -21.98 -41.95 -24.13
C CYS A 339 -21.70 -40.80 -23.16
N PHE A 340 -22.01 -39.60 -23.61
CA PHE A 340 -22.05 -38.38 -22.82
C PHE A 340 -23.49 -37.93 -22.63
N HIS A 341 -23.76 -37.10 -21.62
CA HIS A 341 -25.11 -36.60 -21.33
C HIS A 341 -25.38 -35.27 -22.04
N GLY A 342 -24.34 -34.45 -22.24
CA GLY A 342 -24.50 -33.20 -22.96
C GLY A 342 -23.18 -32.51 -23.30
N TYR A 343 -23.31 -31.30 -23.83
CA TYR A 343 -22.17 -30.48 -24.29
C TYR A 343 -22.37 -29.00 -23.94
N ILE A 344 -21.29 -28.33 -23.54
CA ILE A 344 -21.25 -26.89 -23.28
C ILE A 344 -20.38 -26.22 -24.34
N ALA A 345 -21.01 -25.49 -25.26
CA ALA A 345 -20.33 -24.83 -26.36
C ALA A 345 -19.33 -23.75 -25.89
N GLU A 346 -19.69 -22.95 -24.89
CA GLU A 346 -18.85 -21.87 -24.36
C GLU A 346 -17.52 -22.36 -23.77
N LEU A 347 -17.54 -23.53 -23.13
CA LEU A 347 -16.36 -24.15 -22.52
C LEU A 347 -15.65 -25.13 -23.45
N ASP A 348 -16.26 -25.46 -24.59
CA ASP A 348 -15.88 -26.56 -25.48
C ASP A 348 -15.67 -27.88 -24.71
N ALA A 349 -16.63 -28.23 -23.85
CA ALA A 349 -16.49 -29.34 -22.91
C ALA A 349 -17.68 -30.32 -22.94
N TRP A 350 -17.38 -31.60 -22.81
CA TRP A 350 -18.37 -32.65 -22.61
C TRP A 350 -18.93 -32.64 -21.18
N VAL A 351 -20.17 -33.10 -21.01
CA VAL A 351 -20.81 -33.24 -19.69
C VAL A 351 -21.22 -34.69 -19.45
N VAL A 352 -20.88 -35.20 -18.27
CA VAL A 352 -21.37 -36.48 -17.74
C VAL A 352 -21.99 -36.25 -16.38
N LEU A 353 -23.19 -36.79 -16.21
CA LEU A 353 -23.92 -36.81 -14.96
C LEU A 353 -23.45 -38.02 -14.14
N GLY A 354 -23.20 -37.79 -12.85
CA GLY A 354 -22.86 -38.79 -11.84
C GLY A 354 -24.01 -39.05 -10.87
N LEU A 355 -23.80 -39.98 -9.94
CA LEU A 355 -24.77 -40.27 -8.89
C LEU A 355 -24.62 -39.26 -7.74
N ASP A 356 -25.69 -38.56 -7.39
CA ASP A 356 -25.72 -37.66 -6.24
C ASP A 356 -25.61 -38.44 -4.91
N ALA A 357 -24.99 -37.82 -3.89
CA ALA A 357 -24.80 -38.45 -2.58
C ALA A 357 -26.12 -38.74 -1.84
N SER A 358 -27.19 -38.02 -2.17
CA SER A 358 -28.53 -38.22 -1.60
C SER A 358 -29.27 -39.43 -2.18
N GLU A 359 -28.82 -39.96 -3.31
CA GLU A 359 -29.39 -41.16 -3.94
C GLU A 359 -28.94 -42.45 -3.23
N ASP A 360 -29.68 -43.54 -3.46
CA ASP A 360 -29.36 -44.85 -2.89
C ASP A 360 -28.01 -45.38 -3.41
N GLN A 361 -27.01 -45.41 -2.52
CA GLN A 361 -25.66 -45.90 -2.82
C GLN A 361 -25.61 -47.43 -3.04
N GLN A 362 -26.69 -48.16 -2.77
CA GLN A 362 -26.82 -49.59 -3.08
C GLN A 362 -27.63 -49.84 -4.35
N LEU A 363 -28.07 -48.80 -5.06
CA LEU A 363 -28.81 -48.91 -6.30
C LEU A 363 -28.01 -49.73 -7.33
N LYS A 364 -28.63 -50.82 -7.80
CA LYS A 364 -28.09 -51.70 -8.84
C LYS A 364 -29.06 -51.76 -10.00
N ARG A 365 -28.52 -51.68 -11.22
CA ARG A 365 -29.31 -51.90 -12.44
C ARG A 365 -29.65 -53.39 -12.58
N PRO A 366 -30.74 -53.75 -13.27
CA PRO A 366 -31.07 -55.14 -13.54
C PRO A 366 -29.89 -55.88 -14.20
N GLY A 367 -29.45 -57.00 -13.61
CA GLY A 367 -28.33 -57.79 -14.15
C GLY A 367 -26.93 -57.20 -13.91
N ALA A 368 -26.81 -56.06 -13.23
CA ALA A 368 -25.53 -55.47 -12.85
C ALA A 368 -24.94 -56.14 -11.60
N LYS A 369 -23.63 -56.40 -11.60
CA LYS A 369 -22.91 -56.94 -10.44
C LYS A 369 -22.54 -55.83 -9.44
N LEU A 370 -22.29 -54.64 -9.97
CA LEU A 370 -21.84 -53.46 -9.23
C LEU A 370 -23.00 -52.48 -9.04
N PRO A 371 -22.99 -51.67 -7.96
CA PRO A 371 -23.89 -50.54 -7.82
C PRO A 371 -23.55 -49.43 -8.82
N VAL A 372 -24.53 -48.57 -9.12
CA VAL A 372 -24.45 -47.50 -10.13
C VAL A 372 -23.27 -46.57 -9.87
N TRP A 373 -23.00 -46.19 -8.62
CA TRP A 373 -21.85 -45.33 -8.29
C TRP A 373 -20.52 -45.99 -8.65
N ALA A 374 -20.38 -47.30 -8.44
CA ALA A 374 -19.14 -48.02 -8.70
C ALA A 374 -18.88 -48.17 -10.20
N GLU A 375 -19.93 -48.40 -10.99
CA GLU A 375 -19.87 -48.32 -12.46
C GLU A 375 -19.44 -46.90 -12.90
N GLY A 376 -20.00 -45.86 -12.27
CA GLY A 376 -19.63 -44.47 -12.49
C GLY A 376 -18.17 -44.16 -12.17
N VAL A 377 -17.62 -44.71 -11.09
CA VAL A 377 -16.20 -44.58 -10.75
C VAL A 377 -15.32 -45.18 -11.84
N ILE A 378 -15.67 -46.37 -12.37
CA ILE A 378 -14.95 -46.99 -13.49
C ILE A 378 -14.94 -46.06 -14.70
N LYS A 379 -16.12 -45.59 -15.14
CA LYS A 379 -16.27 -44.67 -16.27
C LYS A 379 -15.48 -43.37 -16.06
N ARG A 380 -15.60 -42.75 -14.89
CA ARG A 380 -14.89 -41.52 -14.52
C ARG A 380 -13.39 -41.66 -14.72
N THR A 381 -12.79 -42.75 -14.24
CA THR A 381 -11.33 -42.94 -14.37
C THR A 381 -10.87 -43.32 -15.77
N LEU A 382 -11.67 -44.05 -16.53
CA LEU A 382 -11.38 -44.24 -17.95
C LEU A 382 -11.36 -42.89 -18.68
N PHE A 383 -12.30 -42.01 -18.35
CA PHE A 383 -12.35 -40.67 -18.94
C PHE A 383 -11.18 -39.79 -18.49
N GLN A 384 -10.77 -39.88 -17.23
CA GLN A 384 -9.56 -39.19 -16.73
C GLN A 384 -8.28 -39.57 -17.48
N ALA A 385 -8.16 -40.80 -17.97
CA ALA A 385 -6.93 -41.30 -18.59
C ALA A 385 -6.94 -41.21 -20.13
N PHE A 386 -8.11 -41.29 -20.73
CA PHE A 386 -8.25 -41.53 -22.18
C PHE A 386 -9.15 -40.54 -22.92
N CYS A 387 -9.87 -39.65 -22.22
CA CYS A 387 -10.66 -38.63 -22.90
C CYS A 387 -9.74 -37.50 -23.38
N SER A 388 -9.77 -37.20 -24.69
CA SER A 388 -8.93 -36.17 -25.31
C SER A 388 -9.50 -34.76 -25.24
N LYS A 389 -10.80 -34.63 -24.95
CA LYS A 389 -11.51 -33.36 -24.88
C LYS A 389 -11.84 -33.03 -23.42
N PRO A 390 -11.85 -31.74 -23.01
CA PRO A 390 -12.26 -31.36 -21.67
C PRO A 390 -13.63 -31.94 -21.30
N LEU A 391 -13.71 -32.49 -20.09
CA LEU A 391 -14.89 -33.19 -19.58
C LEU A 391 -15.27 -32.62 -18.21
N ILE A 392 -16.54 -32.29 -18.03
CA ILE A 392 -17.11 -31.87 -16.76
C ILE A 392 -17.95 -33.03 -16.20
N TRP A 393 -17.63 -33.42 -14.97
CA TRP A 393 -18.35 -34.48 -14.25
C TRP A 393 -19.20 -33.86 -13.16
N LEU A 394 -20.53 -33.95 -13.28
CA LEU A 394 -21.48 -33.38 -12.32
C LEU A 394 -22.03 -34.48 -11.41
N ASP A 395 -21.60 -34.52 -10.15
CA ASP A 395 -22.01 -35.54 -9.16
C ASP A 395 -22.88 -34.98 -8.03
N ASN A 396 -23.39 -33.75 -8.16
CA ASN A 396 -24.26 -33.13 -7.16
C ASN A 396 -25.32 -32.24 -7.83
N TYR A 397 -26.60 -32.47 -7.50
CA TYR A 397 -27.75 -31.74 -8.03
C TYR A 397 -27.68 -30.22 -7.75
N GLN A 398 -27.31 -29.85 -6.53
CA GLN A 398 -27.24 -28.44 -6.11
C GLN A 398 -26.03 -27.72 -6.73
N SER A 399 -24.87 -28.37 -6.80
CA SER A 399 -23.66 -27.78 -7.36
C SER A 399 -23.80 -27.54 -8.87
N ALA A 400 -24.44 -28.46 -9.59
CA ALA A 400 -24.70 -28.30 -11.02
C ALA A 400 -25.60 -27.10 -11.34
N SER A 401 -26.63 -26.86 -10.52
CA SER A 401 -27.52 -25.70 -10.66
C SER A 401 -26.82 -24.36 -10.41
N LYS A 402 -25.95 -24.29 -9.38
CA LYS A 402 -25.17 -23.08 -9.04
C LYS A 402 -24.11 -22.73 -10.10
N LEU A 403 -23.41 -23.74 -10.61
CA LEU A 403 -22.36 -23.61 -11.60
C LEU A 403 -22.89 -22.95 -12.89
N LEU A 404 -24.11 -23.27 -13.30
CA LEU A 404 -24.72 -22.74 -14.52
C LEU A 404 -25.48 -21.42 -14.33
N GLN A 405 -26.01 -21.12 -13.14
CA GLN A 405 -26.47 -19.75 -12.83
C GLN A 405 -25.33 -18.74 -13.01
N SER A 406 -24.11 -19.14 -12.65
CA SER A 406 -22.92 -18.34 -12.87
C SER A 406 -22.55 -18.19 -14.35
N LEU A 407 -22.57 -19.29 -15.13
CA LEU A 407 -22.26 -19.26 -16.57
C LEU A 407 -23.33 -18.54 -17.40
N ALA A 408 -24.61 -18.64 -17.02
CA ALA A 408 -25.72 -17.98 -17.69
C ALA A 408 -25.84 -16.47 -17.39
N GLY A 409 -24.88 -15.89 -16.66
CA GLY A 409 -24.87 -14.48 -16.28
C GLY A 409 -25.90 -14.09 -15.21
N ASP A 410 -26.54 -15.07 -14.57
CA ASP A 410 -27.48 -14.85 -13.45
C ASP A 410 -26.66 -14.69 -12.15
N ALA A 411 -25.81 -13.65 -12.14
CA ALA A 411 -24.69 -13.52 -11.22
C ALA A 411 -25.05 -13.05 -9.80
N VAL A 412 -26.29 -13.30 -9.35
CA VAL A 412 -26.67 -13.16 -7.93
C VAL A 412 -25.94 -14.20 -7.05
N ALA A 413 -25.50 -15.34 -7.64
CA ALA A 413 -24.87 -16.45 -6.91
C ALA A 413 -23.32 -16.41 -6.83
N GLY A 414 -22.65 -15.48 -7.53
CA GLY A 414 -21.18 -15.48 -7.66
C GLY A 414 -20.66 -16.57 -8.60
N PRO A 415 -19.33 -16.83 -8.66
CA PRO A 415 -18.71 -17.71 -9.65
C PRO A 415 -19.18 -19.17 -9.61
N GLY A 416 -19.61 -19.66 -8.44
CA GLY A 416 -20.18 -21.01 -8.31
C GLY A 416 -19.19 -22.18 -8.43
N PHE A 417 -17.87 -21.93 -8.38
CA PHE A 417 -16.84 -22.98 -8.39
C PHE A 417 -15.70 -22.70 -7.41
N ASP A 418 -15.01 -23.78 -7.03
CA ASP A 418 -13.82 -23.73 -6.20
C ASP A 418 -12.56 -23.74 -7.07
N TYR A 419 -11.56 -22.95 -6.69
CA TYR A 419 -10.26 -22.90 -7.34
C TYR A 419 -9.16 -23.25 -6.34
N ARG A 420 -8.08 -23.87 -6.82
CA ARG A 420 -6.88 -24.12 -6.02
C ARG A 420 -5.71 -23.41 -6.68
N VAL A 421 -5.31 -22.28 -6.08
CA VAL A 421 -4.08 -21.59 -6.47
C VAL A 421 -2.89 -22.50 -6.17
N LYS A 422 -1.89 -22.51 -7.06
CA LYS A 422 -0.71 -23.35 -6.89
C LYS A 422 0.04 -22.99 -5.61
N GLY A 423 0.33 -23.99 -4.79
CA GLY A 423 0.94 -23.83 -3.48
C GLY A 423 -0.05 -23.88 -2.31
N GLU A 424 -1.35 -23.68 -2.55
CA GLU A 424 -2.38 -23.82 -1.51
C GLU A 424 -2.66 -25.28 -1.16
N LEU A 425 -3.07 -25.53 0.09
CA LEU A 425 -3.32 -26.88 0.62
C LEU A 425 -4.56 -27.55 0.02
N GLY A 426 -5.56 -26.77 -0.37
CA GLY A 426 -6.84 -27.25 -0.89
C GLY A 426 -7.51 -26.25 -1.82
N ALA A 427 -8.59 -26.67 -2.46
CA ALA A 427 -9.45 -25.77 -3.23
C ALA A 427 -10.38 -25.00 -2.27
N ALA A 428 -10.73 -23.78 -2.64
CA ALA A 428 -11.68 -22.93 -1.93
C ALA A 428 -12.51 -22.13 -2.95
N PRO A 429 -13.66 -21.53 -2.56
CA PRO A 429 -14.44 -20.71 -3.47
C PRO A 429 -13.59 -19.62 -4.14
N LEU A 430 -13.73 -19.41 -5.45
CA LEU A 430 -12.82 -18.51 -6.20
C LEU A 430 -12.66 -17.12 -5.56
N LEU A 431 -13.76 -16.49 -5.12
CA LEU A 431 -13.71 -15.15 -4.52
C LEU A 431 -12.98 -15.15 -3.16
N ASP A 432 -12.94 -16.29 -2.45
CA ASP A 432 -12.14 -16.45 -1.22
C ASP A 432 -10.65 -16.48 -1.56
N CYS A 433 -10.30 -17.18 -2.66
CA CYS A 433 -8.94 -17.16 -3.18
C CYS A 433 -8.54 -15.73 -3.59
N PHE A 434 -9.42 -14.96 -4.23
CA PHE A 434 -9.15 -13.56 -4.58
C PHE A 434 -8.88 -12.70 -3.36
N VAL A 435 -9.75 -12.72 -2.35
CA VAL A 435 -9.54 -11.95 -1.11
C VAL A 435 -8.25 -12.38 -0.42
N THR A 436 -7.99 -13.69 -0.32
CA THR A 436 -6.77 -14.22 0.31
C THR A 436 -5.51 -13.74 -0.39
N ALA A 437 -5.47 -13.84 -1.73
CA ALA A 437 -4.31 -13.43 -2.53
C ALA A 437 -4.12 -11.91 -2.51
N ALA A 438 -5.19 -11.12 -2.67
CA ALA A 438 -5.13 -9.67 -2.59
C ALA A 438 -4.65 -9.22 -1.21
N SER A 439 -5.28 -9.73 -0.14
CA SER A 439 -4.84 -9.41 1.23
C SER A 439 -3.37 -9.75 1.41
N PHE A 440 -2.89 -10.92 0.97
CA PHE A 440 -1.47 -11.25 1.08
C PHE A 440 -0.56 -10.23 0.37
N ILE A 441 -0.89 -9.82 -0.85
CA ILE A 441 -0.10 -8.83 -1.61
C ILE A 441 -0.13 -7.46 -0.92
N GLU A 442 -1.29 -6.99 -0.51
CA GLU A 442 -1.47 -5.71 0.19
C GLU A 442 -0.72 -5.70 1.54
N ASN A 443 -0.69 -6.85 2.22
CA ASN A 443 0.03 -7.03 3.47
C ASN A 443 1.55 -6.97 3.32
N LEU A 444 2.07 -7.18 2.10
CA LEU A 444 3.47 -6.89 1.74
C LEU A 444 3.70 -5.42 1.40
N GLY A 445 2.66 -4.58 1.42
CA GLY A 445 2.70 -3.17 1.06
C GLY A 445 2.71 -2.92 -0.45
N LEU A 446 2.27 -3.89 -1.24
CA LEU A 446 2.21 -3.79 -2.70
C LEU A 446 0.78 -3.50 -3.16
N ASP A 447 0.65 -2.68 -4.19
CA ASP A 447 -0.60 -2.49 -4.92
C ASP A 447 -0.88 -3.73 -5.79
N VAL A 448 -2.07 -4.31 -5.70
CA VAL A 448 -2.35 -5.62 -6.33
C VAL A 448 -2.27 -5.56 -7.85
N PRO A 449 -2.90 -4.61 -8.56
CA PRO A 449 -2.74 -4.51 -10.01
C PRO A 449 -1.28 -4.39 -10.46
N ASN A 450 -0.50 -3.53 -9.79
CA ASN A 450 0.93 -3.35 -10.10
C ASN A 450 1.77 -4.59 -9.78
N ALA A 451 1.48 -5.27 -8.65
CA ALA A 451 2.18 -6.49 -8.29
C ALA A 451 1.91 -7.61 -9.30
N VAL A 452 0.66 -7.75 -9.74
CA VAL A 452 0.25 -8.74 -10.76
C VAL A 452 0.92 -8.46 -12.09
N SER A 453 1.05 -7.20 -12.52
CA SER A 453 1.67 -6.87 -13.82
C SER A 453 3.14 -7.24 -13.92
N GLU A 454 3.83 -7.37 -12.78
CA GLU A 454 5.23 -7.79 -12.71
C GLU A 454 5.41 -9.31 -12.55
N MET A 455 4.32 -10.07 -12.44
CA MET A 455 4.37 -11.53 -12.34
C MET A 455 4.66 -12.19 -13.69
N SER A 456 5.36 -13.33 -13.66
CA SER A 456 5.69 -14.11 -14.86
C SER A 456 5.27 -15.57 -14.67
N PHE A 457 4.55 -16.09 -15.64
CA PHE A 457 4.01 -17.46 -15.63
C PHE A 457 4.43 -18.21 -16.89
N ALA A 458 4.52 -19.54 -16.80
CA ALA A 458 4.64 -20.37 -17.99
C ALA A 458 3.36 -20.28 -18.84
N SER A 459 3.46 -20.54 -20.15
CA SER A 459 2.33 -20.37 -21.09
C SER A 459 1.14 -21.28 -20.78
N ASP A 460 1.40 -22.41 -20.15
CA ASP A 460 0.45 -23.44 -19.73
C ASP A 460 0.02 -23.31 -18.26
N ASP A 461 0.60 -22.38 -17.49
CA ASP A 461 0.24 -22.22 -16.08
C ASP A 461 -1.13 -21.50 -15.96
N PRO A 462 -2.17 -22.16 -15.42
CA PRO A 462 -3.50 -21.58 -15.32
C PRO A 462 -3.55 -20.39 -14.36
N ASP A 463 -2.61 -20.28 -13.41
CA ASP A 463 -2.61 -19.19 -12.42
C ASP A 463 -2.38 -17.82 -13.07
N ARG A 464 -1.84 -17.75 -14.29
CA ARG A 464 -1.75 -16.49 -15.04
C ARG A 464 -3.13 -15.84 -15.22
N PHE A 465 -4.15 -16.65 -15.49
CA PHE A 465 -5.53 -16.17 -15.65
C PHE A 465 -6.14 -15.83 -14.29
N PHE A 466 -5.77 -16.56 -13.24
CA PHE A 466 -6.23 -16.29 -11.88
C PHE A 466 -5.76 -14.91 -11.42
N PHE A 467 -4.47 -14.60 -11.55
CA PHE A 467 -3.92 -13.32 -11.12
C PHE A 467 -4.39 -12.15 -12.01
N GLU A 468 -4.56 -12.36 -13.33
CA GLU A 468 -5.17 -11.35 -14.20
C GLU A 468 -6.63 -11.07 -13.79
N ALA A 469 -7.43 -12.11 -13.54
CA ALA A 469 -8.80 -11.96 -13.06
C ALA A 469 -8.85 -11.27 -11.68
N LEU A 470 -7.93 -11.58 -10.78
CA LEU A 470 -7.78 -10.92 -9.48
C LEU A 470 -7.51 -9.41 -9.65
N SER A 471 -6.58 -9.04 -10.53
CA SER A 471 -6.24 -7.63 -10.80
C SER A 471 -7.44 -6.85 -11.33
N LEU A 472 -8.19 -7.43 -12.27
CA LEU A 472 -9.42 -6.83 -12.80
C LEU A 472 -10.52 -6.74 -11.73
N PHE A 473 -10.66 -7.78 -10.91
CA PHE A 473 -11.66 -7.85 -9.84
C PHE A 473 -11.39 -6.81 -8.76
N LEU A 474 -10.16 -6.74 -8.23
CA LEU A 474 -9.82 -5.81 -7.15
C LEU A 474 -9.86 -4.35 -7.59
N LYS A 475 -9.60 -4.07 -8.87
CA LYS A 475 -9.77 -2.71 -9.40
C LYS A 475 -11.24 -2.27 -9.44
N ALA A 476 -12.17 -3.21 -9.58
CA ALA A 476 -13.60 -2.93 -9.66
C ALA A 476 -14.29 -2.96 -8.29
N PHE A 477 -13.76 -3.75 -7.36
CA PHE A 477 -14.20 -3.87 -5.97
C PHE A 477 -13.75 -2.68 -5.12
#